data_AF-A0A286TUK0-F1
#
_entry.id   AF-A0A286TUK0-F1
#
_cell.length_a   1.000
_cell.length_b   1.000
_cell.length_c   1.000
_cell.angle_alpha   90.00
_cell.angle_beta   90.00
_cell.angle_gamma   90.00
#
_symmetry.space_group_name_H-M   'P 1'
#
loop_
_entity.id
_entity.type
_entity.pdbx_description
1 polymer ?
#
loop_
_entity_poly.entity_id
_entity_poly.type
_entity_poly.pdbx_seq_one_letter_code
_entity_poly.pdbx_strand_id
1 'polypeptide(L)'
;MGNSCLNYSIPNELGSGAGQFGTSGGGLARIVAGSISMDGGIYSYGSDSGSSVLAGAGSGGGIYIEAETIMGSGEIIADGGNSVNGRGGGGGRVAVYYNDTSGFNMNNIRAYGGNGVSSSDGGAGTVYLKSSTQVNGDLVVDNNNLVTSGFSTPLISIGTGSSTDLTVDTLKDTTRSWRPNEIIGIFLNPNINQGTTPATVFKLLSNDATSITVDNSLNNLTDVGSIGDTYIGEHFFDNLSVINGAKVETSDRVNFNSLNLTGGELQAENIYQIGKSETSPIDKLVKHQEDDTQRVKNRRRITNEGLKTKGDRRNTKSKVKLKKEELQIISKEFNTHKVDFSIPEQQHDKETIKEKTSDNYQETAGVINVAEDVSG
;
A
#
# COMPACT_ATOMS: atom_id res chain seq x y z
N MET A 1 6.49 4.99 -23.49
CA MET A 1 6.43 3.53 -23.66
C MET A 1 7.71 2.95 -23.11
N GLY A 2 7.62 2.08 -22.11
CA GLY A 2 8.78 1.50 -21.43
C GLY A 2 8.53 1.22 -19.95
N ASN A 3 7.40 0.60 -19.60
CA ASN A 3 7.25 -0.03 -18.30
C ASN A 3 7.45 -1.53 -18.53
N SER A 4 8.72 -1.95 -18.51
CA SER A 4 9.11 -3.35 -18.49
C SER A 4 9.96 -3.62 -17.27
N CYS A 5 9.60 -4.70 -16.60
CA CYS A 5 9.80 -5.01 -15.20
C CYS A 5 9.04 -4.12 -14.22
N LEU A 6 8.42 -4.76 -13.23
CA LEU A 6 7.67 -4.23 -12.09
C LEU A 6 8.14 -4.84 -10.75
N ASN A 7 9.29 -5.54 -10.76
CA ASN A 7 9.69 -6.43 -9.67
C ASN A 7 10.29 -5.63 -8.50
N TYR A 8 9.53 -5.53 -7.41
CA TYR A 8 9.92 -4.76 -6.23
C TYR A 8 10.94 -5.50 -5.36
N SER A 9 10.99 -6.83 -5.38
CA SER A 9 11.84 -7.63 -4.49
C SER A 9 13.17 -8.01 -5.14
N ILE A 10 13.25 -8.00 -6.47
CA ILE A 10 14.46 -8.26 -7.25
C ILE A 10 14.53 -7.27 -8.42
N PRO A 11 14.76 -5.97 -8.16
CA PRO A 11 14.94 -4.99 -9.22
C PRO A 11 16.19 -5.32 -10.05
N ASN A 12 16.04 -5.44 -11.36
CA ASN A 12 17.09 -5.88 -12.27
C ASN A 12 17.16 -5.05 -13.56
N GLU A 13 16.59 -3.85 -13.55
CA GLU A 13 16.39 -3.05 -14.75
C GLU A 13 16.85 -1.61 -14.58
N LEU A 14 17.27 -1.06 -15.70
CA LEU A 14 17.54 0.36 -15.86
C LEU A 14 16.23 1.14 -15.90
N GLY A 15 16.31 2.42 -15.53
CA GLY A 15 15.23 3.36 -15.76
C GLY A 15 15.03 3.62 -17.25
N SER A 16 13.79 3.88 -17.63
CA SER A 16 13.41 4.22 -18.99
C SER A 16 13.64 5.70 -19.28
N GLY A 17 14.15 6.00 -20.47
CA GLY A 17 14.20 7.37 -20.98
C GLY A 17 12.87 7.84 -21.58
N ALA A 18 12.73 9.15 -21.78
CA ALA A 18 11.47 9.76 -22.24
C ALA A 18 11.32 9.88 -23.78
N GLY A 19 12.05 9.06 -24.56
CA GLY A 19 11.93 8.99 -26.03
C GLY A 19 12.82 9.99 -26.80
N GLN A 20 12.43 10.35 -28.03
CA GLN A 20 13.27 11.03 -29.03
C GLN A 20 13.85 12.40 -28.60
N PHE A 21 13.15 13.13 -27.73
CA PHE A 21 13.62 14.38 -27.12
C PHE A 21 13.77 14.26 -25.61
N GLY A 22 13.61 13.04 -25.09
CA GLY A 22 13.56 12.74 -23.67
C GLY A 22 14.93 12.57 -23.05
N THR A 23 14.93 12.57 -21.74
CA THR A 23 16.15 12.40 -20.94
C THR A 23 16.38 10.92 -20.63
N SER A 24 17.57 10.58 -20.15
CA SER A 24 17.93 9.21 -19.77
C SER A 24 17.25 8.80 -18.47
N GLY A 25 16.86 7.53 -18.38
CA GLY A 25 16.47 6.93 -17.09
C GLY A 25 17.68 6.59 -16.23
N GLY A 26 17.41 6.19 -14.97
CA GLY A 26 18.42 5.82 -14.00
C GLY A 26 19.16 4.52 -14.32
N GLY A 27 20.28 4.31 -13.63
CA GLY A 27 21.12 3.13 -13.77
C GLY A 27 20.56 1.87 -13.09
N LEU A 28 21.44 0.90 -12.85
CA LEU A 28 21.17 -0.28 -12.04
C LEU A 28 22.37 -0.48 -11.11
N ALA A 29 22.12 -0.60 -9.81
CA ALA A 29 23.12 -0.95 -8.81
C ALA A 29 22.76 -2.27 -8.15
N ARG A 30 23.69 -3.24 -8.14
CA ARG A 30 23.53 -4.51 -7.42
C ARG A 30 24.74 -4.73 -6.51
N ILE A 31 24.50 -4.71 -5.21
CA ILE A 31 25.53 -4.80 -4.18
C ILE A 31 25.22 -5.99 -3.28
N VAL A 32 26.19 -6.89 -3.14
CA VAL A 32 26.15 -8.01 -2.20
C VAL A 32 27.41 -7.94 -1.36
N ALA A 33 27.27 -7.77 -0.06
CA ALA A 33 28.39 -7.56 0.86
C ALA A 33 28.12 -8.16 2.24
N GLY A 34 29.16 -8.41 3.04
CA GLY A 34 28.95 -8.74 4.45
C GLY A 34 28.44 -7.52 5.22
N SER A 35 29.14 -6.39 5.11
CA SER A 35 28.74 -5.14 5.76
C SER A 35 28.93 -3.96 4.82
N ILE A 36 28.04 -2.97 4.93
CA ILE A 36 28.08 -1.72 4.19
C ILE A 36 28.18 -0.57 5.19
N SER A 37 29.26 0.22 5.11
CA SER A 37 29.37 1.53 5.75
C SER A 37 29.16 2.61 4.69
N MET A 38 28.03 3.30 4.75
CA MET A 38 27.60 4.25 3.72
C MET A 38 27.35 5.62 4.34
N ASP A 39 28.31 6.52 4.15
CA ASP A 39 28.20 7.93 4.54
C ASP A 39 27.91 8.86 3.33
N GLY A 40 28.00 8.31 2.11
CA GLY A 40 27.64 8.96 0.84
C GLY A 40 26.26 8.51 0.34
N GLY A 41 26.10 8.33 -0.98
CA GLY A 41 24.82 7.86 -1.53
C GLY A 41 24.96 6.85 -2.66
N ILE A 42 23.98 5.95 -2.74
CA ILE A 42 23.76 5.04 -3.87
C ILE A 42 22.59 5.58 -4.66
N TYR A 43 22.87 6.00 -5.90
CA TYR A 43 21.93 6.76 -6.70
C TYR A 43 21.60 6.07 -8.00
N SER A 44 20.31 6.05 -8.33
CA SER A 44 19.78 5.58 -9.60
C SER A 44 18.68 6.50 -10.12
N TYR A 45 19.01 7.79 -10.22
CA TYR A 45 18.09 8.86 -10.63
C TYR A 45 17.72 8.80 -12.10
N GLY A 46 16.45 9.07 -12.39
CA GLY A 46 16.04 9.55 -13.70
C GLY A 46 16.55 10.97 -13.96
N SER A 47 16.90 11.26 -15.21
CA SER A 47 17.40 12.60 -15.56
C SER A 47 16.26 13.62 -15.70
N ASP A 48 16.45 14.81 -15.14
CA ASP A 48 15.54 15.95 -15.29
C ASP A 48 15.50 16.46 -16.73
N SER A 49 14.33 16.95 -17.18
CA SER A 49 14.19 17.61 -18.48
C SER A 49 14.12 19.14 -18.35
N GLY A 50 14.87 19.82 -19.22
CA GLY A 50 14.99 21.28 -19.23
C GLY A 50 13.76 22.02 -19.77
N SER A 51 13.68 23.32 -19.50
CA SER A 51 12.51 24.17 -19.77
C SER A 51 12.24 24.52 -21.24
N SER A 52 13.03 24.07 -22.21
CA SER A 52 12.87 24.46 -23.63
C SER A 52 12.19 23.41 -24.52
N VAL A 53 11.96 22.21 -23.99
CA VAL A 53 11.40 21.07 -24.73
C VAL A 53 10.18 20.51 -24.01
N LEU A 54 9.15 20.08 -24.78
CA LEU A 54 8.00 19.30 -24.27
C LEU A 54 8.42 17.85 -23.93
N ALA A 55 9.63 17.67 -23.41
CA ALA A 55 10.24 16.37 -23.16
C ALA A 55 9.87 15.89 -21.75
N GLY A 56 9.42 14.64 -21.63
CA GLY A 56 9.31 14.00 -20.33
C GLY A 56 10.69 13.81 -19.68
N ALA A 57 10.69 13.59 -18.38
CA ALA A 57 11.87 13.21 -17.63
C ALA A 57 12.04 11.68 -17.56
N GLY A 58 13.27 11.24 -17.30
CA GLY A 58 13.62 9.83 -17.22
C GLY A 58 13.10 9.22 -15.92
N SER A 59 12.78 7.92 -15.91
CA SER A 59 12.41 7.24 -14.67
C SER A 59 13.64 6.93 -13.82
N GLY A 60 13.44 6.74 -12.52
CA GLY A 60 14.42 6.10 -11.65
C GLY A 60 14.71 4.67 -12.12
N GLY A 61 15.87 4.15 -11.72
CA GLY A 61 16.31 2.79 -12.06
C GLY A 61 16.25 1.81 -10.88
N GLY A 62 16.97 0.69 -10.99
CA GLY A 62 16.99 -0.37 -9.97
C GLY A 62 18.14 -0.23 -8.97
N ILE A 63 17.88 -0.49 -7.71
CA ILE A 63 18.90 -0.67 -6.67
C ILE A 63 18.58 -1.95 -5.90
N TYR A 64 19.49 -2.91 -5.92
CA TYR A 64 19.42 -4.13 -5.13
C TYR A 64 20.61 -4.17 -4.17
N ILE A 65 20.33 -4.31 -2.87
CA ILE A 65 21.34 -4.44 -1.83
C ILE A 65 21.03 -5.68 -1.00
N GLU A 66 22.06 -6.49 -0.77
CA GLU A 66 22.05 -7.60 0.17
C GLU A 66 23.28 -7.46 1.08
N ALA A 67 23.05 -7.25 2.37
CA ALA A 67 24.14 -7.15 3.34
C ALA A 67 23.74 -7.58 4.75
N GLU A 68 24.62 -8.23 5.51
CA GLU A 68 24.33 -8.57 6.90
C GLU A 68 24.11 -7.31 7.74
N THR A 69 24.97 -6.30 7.58
CA THR A 69 24.90 -5.04 8.33
C THR A 69 24.96 -3.84 7.41
N ILE A 70 24.06 -2.88 7.60
CA ILE A 70 24.10 -1.57 6.93
C ILE A 70 24.19 -0.49 8.01
N MET A 71 25.17 0.39 7.89
CA MET A 71 25.42 1.49 8.81
C MET A 71 25.88 2.76 8.08
N GLY A 72 25.78 3.90 8.76
CA GLY A 72 26.21 5.21 8.25
C GLY A 72 25.05 6.20 8.11
N SER A 73 25.37 7.41 7.68
CA SER A 73 24.40 8.51 7.55
C SER A 73 23.94 8.80 6.12
N GLY A 74 24.34 7.95 5.17
CA GLY A 74 24.09 8.11 3.75
C GLY A 74 22.64 7.87 3.31
N GLU A 75 22.44 7.77 1.99
CA GLU A 75 21.12 7.64 1.36
C GLU A 75 21.11 6.67 0.17
N ILE A 76 19.95 6.07 -0.08
CA ILE A 76 19.72 5.16 -1.21
C ILE A 76 18.53 5.70 -2.00
N ILE A 77 18.76 6.18 -3.21
CA ILE A 77 17.75 6.93 -3.94
C ILE A 77 17.61 6.47 -5.39
N ALA A 78 16.37 6.17 -5.76
CA ALA A 78 15.98 5.82 -7.13
C ALA A 78 14.83 6.71 -7.62
N ASP A 79 14.91 8.03 -7.44
CA ASP A 79 13.82 8.92 -7.86
C ASP A 79 13.72 9.06 -9.38
N GLY A 80 12.52 9.37 -9.87
CA GLY A 80 12.31 9.86 -11.22
C GLY A 80 12.77 11.31 -11.39
N GLY A 81 13.13 11.68 -12.62
CA GLY A 81 13.53 13.05 -12.94
C GLY A 81 12.34 14.01 -13.01
N ASN A 82 12.58 15.29 -12.76
CA ASN A 82 11.61 16.36 -12.85
C ASN A 82 11.52 16.94 -14.26
N SER A 83 10.37 17.52 -14.59
CA SER A 83 10.13 18.18 -15.87
C SER A 83 9.34 19.47 -15.69
N VAL A 84 9.74 20.53 -16.41
CA VAL A 84 9.01 21.80 -16.41
C VAL A 84 7.82 21.78 -17.37
N ASN A 85 8.02 21.28 -18.59
CA ASN A 85 7.02 21.33 -19.67
C ASN A 85 6.55 19.95 -20.15
N GLY A 86 7.13 18.88 -19.60
CA GLY A 86 6.73 17.50 -19.85
C GLY A 86 6.26 16.84 -18.56
N ARG A 87 6.09 15.53 -18.62
CA ARG A 87 5.72 14.71 -17.46
C ARG A 87 6.95 14.40 -16.62
N GLY A 88 6.76 14.37 -15.30
CA GLY A 88 7.77 13.84 -14.39
C GLY A 88 8.02 12.35 -14.66
N GLY A 89 9.27 11.90 -14.43
CA GLY A 89 9.64 10.50 -14.55
C GLY A 89 9.10 9.69 -13.38
N GLY A 90 8.76 8.42 -13.61
CA GLY A 90 8.38 7.52 -12.51
C GLY A 90 9.57 7.21 -11.60
N GLY A 91 9.33 6.96 -10.31
CA GLY A 91 10.32 6.42 -9.39
C GLY A 91 10.78 5.02 -9.79
N GLY A 92 11.97 4.67 -9.34
CA GLY A 92 12.65 3.40 -9.57
C GLY A 92 12.27 2.34 -8.55
N ARG A 93 13.13 1.34 -8.38
CA ARG A 93 12.89 0.25 -7.42
C ARG A 93 14.10 0.01 -6.57
N VAL A 94 13.90 -0.01 -5.27
CA VAL A 94 14.93 -0.31 -4.29
C VAL A 94 14.52 -1.56 -3.53
N ALA A 95 15.39 -2.56 -3.48
CA ALA A 95 15.26 -3.71 -2.61
C ALA A 95 16.48 -3.80 -1.69
N VAL A 96 16.25 -3.90 -0.39
CA VAL A 96 17.30 -4.03 0.62
C VAL A 96 17.02 -5.25 1.49
N TYR A 97 17.90 -6.24 1.40
CA TYR A 97 17.93 -7.42 2.24
C TYR A 97 19.00 -7.23 3.32
N TYR A 98 18.62 -7.34 4.59
CA TYR A 98 19.51 -7.02 5.70
C TYR A 98 19.33 -7.90 6.95
N ASN A 99 20.27 -7.86 7.89
CA ASN A 99 20.07 -8.44 9.23
C ASN A 99 20.11 -7.38 10.33
N ASP A 100 21.03 -6.41 10.22
CA ASP A 100 21.17 -5.30 11.16
C ASP A 100 21.25 -3.95 10.43
N THR A 101 20.32 -3.07 10.73
CA THR A 101 20.26 -1.68 10.26
C THR A 101 20.25 -0.69 11.42
N SER A 102 20.61 -1.11 12.64
CA SER A 102 20.59 -0.24 13.82
C SER A 102 21.48 1.00 13.69
N GLY A 103 22.51 0.93 12.84
CA GLY A 103 23.39 2.05 12.50
C GLY A 103 22.98 2.86 11.27
N PHE A 104 21.81 2.61 10.66
CA PHE A 104 21.35 3.27 9.44
C PHE A 104 19.89 3.74 9.55
N ASN A 105 19.59 4.93 9.05
CA ASN A 105 18.22 5.43 9.03
C ASN A 105 17.48 4.92 7.78
N MET A 106 16.56 3.98 7.95
CA MET A 106 15.78 3.42 6.84
C MET A 106 14.90 4.45 6.11
N ASN A 107 14.61 5.60 6.73
CA ASN A 107 13.91 6.71 6.06
C ASN A 107 14.77 7.44 5.00
N ASN A 108 16.08 7.15 4.94
CA ASN A 108 16.96 7.67 3.88
C ASN A 108 16.89 6.85 2.59
N ILE A 109 15.96 5.89 2.50
CA ILE A 109 15.72 5.08 1.30
C ILE A 109 14.45 5.58 0.63
N ARG A 110 14.54 6.03 -0.63
CA ARG A 110 13.38 6.56 -1.35
C ARG A 110 13.42 6.30 -2.85
N ALA A 111 12.25 6.29 -3.45
CA ALA A 111 12.04 6.11 -4.88
C ALA A 111 10.82 6.94 -5.31
N TYR A 112 10.91 8.25 -5.19
CA TYR A 112 9.78 9.13 -5.52
C TYR A 112 9.59 9.28 -7.03
N GLY A 113 8.37 9.61 -7.44
CA GLY A 113 8.17 10.17 -8.76
C GLY A 113 8.82 11.56 -8.90
N GLY A 114 9.02 12.00 -10.14
CA GLY A 114 9.44 13.35 -10.45
C GLY A 114 8.25 14.30 -10.60
N ASN A 115 8.48 15.58 -10.30
CA ASN A 115 7.50 16.64 -10.49
C ASN A 115 7.35 17.00 -11.98
N GLY A 116 6.12 17.03 -12.48
CA GLY A 116 5.81 17.53 -13.81
C GLY A 116 5.09 18.87 -13.75
N VAL A 117 5.82 19.99 -13.62
CA VAL A 117 5.29 21.31 -13.21
C VAL A 117 4.09 21.77 -14.06
N SER A 118 4.22 21.69 -15.38
CA SER A 118 3.16 22.09 -16.33
C SER A 118 2.36 20.89 -16.87
N SER A 119 2.52 19.71 -16.27
CA SER A 119 1.93 18.45 -16.72
C SER A 119 1.56 17.56 -15.54
N SER A 120 1.64 16.24 -15.70
CA SER A 120 1.44 15.28 -14.62
C SER A 120 2.75 14.90 -13.95
N ASP A 121 2.70 14.75 -12.63
CA ASP A 121 3.76 14.10 -11.85
C ASP A 121 3.96 12.64 -12.25
N GLY A 122 5.18 12.14 -12.01
CA GLY A 122 5.51 10.74 -12.13
C GLY A 122 5.01 9.90 -10.95
N GLY A 123 4.74 8.62 -11.21
CA GLY A 123 4.41 7.63 -10.18
C GLY A 123 5.55 7.41 -9.21
N ALA A 124 5.22 7.07 -7.97
CA ALA A 124 6.20 6.54 -7.05
C ALA A 124 6.81 5.24 -7.59
N GLY A 125 8.03 5.00 -7.18
CA GLY A 125 8.69 3.72 -7.24
C GLY A 125 8.37 2.87 -6.01
N THR A 126 9.10 1.77 -5.84
CA THR A 126 8.93 0.88 -4.69
C THR A 126 10.19 0.79 -3.85
N VAL A 127 10.04 0.76 -2.52
CA VAL A 127 11.10 0.41 -1.57
C VAL A 127 10.70 -0.86 -0.84
N TYR A 128 11.39 -1.96 -1.11
CA TYR A 128 11.21 -3.25 -0.46
C TYR A 128 12.33 -3.50 0.54
N LEU A 129 11.96 -3.74 1.80
CA LEU A 129 12.89 -3.92 2.91
C LEU A 129 12.63 -5.27 3.54
N LYS A 130 13.64 -6.14 3.61
CA LYS A 130 13.44 -7.47 4.18
C LYS A 130 14.59 -7.88 5.07
N SER A 131 14.30 -8.07 6.35
CA SER A 131 15.23 -8.74 7.25
C SER A 131 15.20 -10.27 7.12
N SER A 132 16.25 -10.98 7.56
CA SER A 132 16.20 -12.45 7.66
C SER A 132 15.17 -12.97 8.67
N THR A 133 14.78 -12.16 9.65
CA THR A 133 13.78 -12.52 10.66
C THR A 133 12.35 -12.24 10.20
N GLN A 134 12.18 -11.42 9.17
CA GLN A 134 10.89 -11.16 8.54
C GLN A 134 10.49 -12.32 7.63
N VAL A 135 9.20 -12.62 7.58
CA VAL A 135 8.68 -13.66 6.68
C VAL A 135 8.53 -13.07 5.29
N ASN A 136 7.83 -11.95 5.18
CA ASN A 136 7.40 -11.38 3.90
C ASN A 136 8.03 -10.02 3.58
N GLY A 137 8.64 -9.36 4.57
CA GLY A 137 9.28 -8.05 4.39
C GLY A 137 8.28 -6.91 4.21
N ASP A 138 8.78 -5.69 4.17
CA ASP A 138 7.99 -4.47 4.10
C ASP A 138 8.05 -3.85 2.71
N LEU A 139 6.91 -3.42 2.19
CA LEU A 139 6.83 -2.63 0.97
C LEU A 139 6.36 -1.22 1.30
N VAL A 140 7.17 -0.23 0.94
CA VAL A 140 6.87 1.19 1.06
C VAL A 140 6.79 1.81 -0.33
N VAL A 141 5.67 2.46 -0.58
CA VAL A 141 5.42 3.27 -1.77
C VAL A 141 5.01 4.65 -1.29
N ASP A 142 5.93 5.60 -1.41
CA ASP A 142 5.79 6.98 -0.97
C ASP A 142 6.01 7.88 -2.19
N ASN A 143 5.11 8.81 -2.46
CA ASN A 143 5.25 9.73 -3.58
C ASN A 143 5.54 11.17 -3.16
N ASN A 144 5.92 11.40 -1.90
CA ASN A 144 6.30 12.72 -1.40
C ASN A 144 5.25 13.82 -1.68
N ASN A 145 3.97 13.45 -1.54
CA ASN A 145 2.79 14.27 -1.82
C ASN A 145 2.62 14.70 -3.28
N LEU A 146 3.37 14.12 -4.22
CA LEU A 146 3.11 14.28 -5.64
C LEU A 146 1.86 13.50 -6.03
N VAL A 147 0.96 14.14 -6.76
CA VAL A 147 -0.36 13.58 -7.08
C VAL A 147 -0.37 13.16 -8.54
N THR A 148 -0.34 11.84 -8.77
CA THR A 148 -0.36 11.32 -10.13
C THR A 148 -1.76 11.13 -10.67
N SER A 149 -1.91 11.38 -11.98
CA SER A 149 -3.13 11.05 -12.71
C SER A 149 -3.21 9.53 -12.93
N GLY A 150 -4.16 8.85 -12.29
CA GLY A 150 -4.40 7.41 -12.47
C GLY A 150 -3.24 6.49 -12.05
N PHE A 151 -3.39 5.19 -12.32
CA PHE A 151 -2.49 4.10 -11.94
C PHE A 151 -1.02 4.39 -12.28
N SER A 152 -0.19 4.61 -11.27
CA SER A 152 1.16 5.16 -11.46
C SER A 152 2.29 4.25 -10.97
N THR A 153 2.00 3.31 -10.05
CA THR A 153 2.96 2.33 -9.51
C THR A 153 2.44 0.90 -9.69
N PRO A 154 2.55 0.30 -10.89
CA PRO A 154 2.12 -1.08 -11.07
C PRO A 154 3.13 -2.05 -10.42
N LEU A 155 2.64 -3.08 -9.73
CA LEU A 155 3.46 -4.20 -9.26
C LEU A 155 3.44 -5.32 -10.31
N ILE A 156 4.46 -6.19 -10.28
CA ILE A 156 4.43 -7.43 -11.07
C ILE A 156 3.17 -8.21 -10.75
N SER A 157 2.59 -8.85 -11.77
CA SER A 157 1.42 -9.71 -11.57
C SER A 157 1.49 -10.96 -12.43
N ILE A 158 1.00 -12.06 -11.86
CA ILE A 158 0.67 -13.27 -12.62
C ILE A 158 -0.69 -13.07 -13.31
N GLY A 159 -1.63 -12.45 -12.58
CA GLY A 159 -3.04 -12.31 -12.89
C GLY A 159 -3.84 -13.58 -12.61
N THR A 160 -5.13 -13.53 -12.94
CA THR A 160 -6.08 -14.66 -12.85
C THR A 160 -6.23 -15.38 -14.18
N GLY A 161 -6.08 -16.71 -14.20
CA GLY A 161 -6.26 -17.51 -15.42
C GLY A 161 -6.59 -18.96 -15.12
N SER A 162 -6.60 -19.80 -16.15
CA SER A 162 -6.86 -21.24 -16.01
C SER A 162 -5.69 -22.03 -16.55
N SER A 163 -5.20 -23.01 -15.78
CA SER A 163 -4.10 -23.85 -16.20
C SER A 163 -4.50 -24.70 -17.41
N THR A 164 -3.64 -24.72 -18.43
CA THR A 164 -3.73 -25.60 -19.61
C THR A 164 -2.92 -26.89 -19.46
N ASP A 165 -1.91 -26.88 -18.60
CA ASP A 165 -1.14 -28.06 -18.18
C ASP A 165 -0.61 -27.83 -16.76
N LEU A 166 -0.38 -28.91 -16.03
CA LEU A 166 0.09 -28.88 -14.65
C LEU A 166 0.96 -30.11 -14.34
N THR A 167 2.16 -29.86 -13.83
CA THR A 167 3.05 -30.87 -13.27
C THR A 167 3.31 -30.56 -11.80
N VAL A 168 4.15 -31.36 -11.12
CA VAL A 168 4.43 -31.16 -9.69
C VAL A 168 5.02 -29.79 -9.36
N ASP A 169 5.71 -29.14 -10.30
CA ASP A 169 6.41 -27.87 -10.11
C ASP A 169 6.14 -26.82 -11.19
N THR A 170 5.41 -27.17 -12.26
CA THR A 170 5.17 -26.27 -13.39
C THR A 170 3.68 -26.13 -13.69
N LEU A 171 3.19 -24.89 -13.72
CA LEU A 171 1.88 -24.51 -14.25
C LEU A 171 2.06 -23.90 -15.65
N LYS A 172 1.27 -24.34 -16.63
CA LYS A 172 1.27 -23.79 -17.97
C LYS A 172 -0.08 -23.19 -18.32
N ASP A 173 -0.10 -22.02 -18.91
CA ASP A 173 -1.25 -21.37 -19.52
C ASP A 173 -0.86 -20.86 -20.91
N THR A 174 -1.25 -21.60 -21.96
CA THR A 174 -0.93 -21.22 -23.35
C THR A 174 -1.67 -19.98 -23.85
N THR A 175 -2.62 -19.44 -23.08
CA THR A 175 -3.31 -18.18 -23.40
C THR A 175 -2.54 -16.95 -22.94
N ARG A 176 -1.51 -17.15 -22.12
CA ARG A 176 -0.67 -16.09 -21.55
C ARG A 176 0.50 -15.72 -22.44
N SER A 177 1.03 -14.54 -22.15
CA SER A 177 2.26 -14.02 -22.75
C SER A 177 3.02 -13.21 -21.69
N TRP A 178 3.41 -13.85 -20.59
CA TRP A 178 4.27 -13.24 -19.58
C TRP A 178 5.62 -12.86 -20.18
N ARG A 179 6.31 -11.89 -19.57
CA ARG A 179 7.70 -11.66 -19.92
C ARG A 179 8.59 -12.65 -19.18
N PRO A 180 9.49 -13.36 -19.87
CA PRO A 180 10.34 -14.35 -19.23
C PRO A 180 11.12 -13.76 -18.06
N ASN A 181 11.08 -14.46 -16.92
CA ASN A 181 11.77 -14.12 -15.68
C ASN A 181 11.40 -12.77 -15.02
N GLU A 182 10.33 -12.09 -15.45
CA GLU A 182 9.95 -10.81 -14.82
C GLU A 182 9.09 -10.99 -13.55
N ILE A 183 8.34 -12.09 -13.43
CA ILE A 183 7.38 -12.33 -12.32
C ILE A 183 7.96 -13.22 -11.21
N ILE A 184 9.29 -13.32 -11.11
CA ILE A 184 9.96 -14.13 -10.08
C ILE A 184 9.79 -13.47 -8.70
N GLY A 185 9.66 -14.29 -7.65
CA GLY A 185 9.68 -13.82 -6.26
C GLY A 185 8.32 -13.46 -5.66
N ILE A 186 7.24 -13.51 -6.45
CA ILE A 186 5.84 -13.54 -5.95
C ILE A 186 5.36 -14.98 -5.82
N PHE A 187 4.11 -15.17 -5.40
CA PHE A 187 3.54 -16.49 -5.14
C PHE A 187 2.41 -16.82 -6.10
N LEU A 188 2.28 -18.10 -6.45
CA LEU A 188 1.18 -18.68 -7.21
C LEU A 188 0.24 -19.40 -6.25
N ASN A 189 -1.04 -19.07 -6.32
CA ASN A 189 -2.10 -19.93 -5.85
C ASN A 189 -2.66 -20.70 -7.06
N PRO A 190 -2.38 -22.01 -7.19
CA PRO A 190 -2.76 -22.76 -8.39
C PRO A 190 -4.25 -23.10 -8.46
N ASN A 191 -4.99 -22.92 -7.35
CA ASN A 191 -6.42 -23.18 -7.27
C ASN A 191 -7.07 -22.30 -6.19
N ILE A 192 -7.81 -21.28 -6.62
CA ILE A 192 -8.49 -20.36 -5.70
C ILE A 192 -9.61 -21.02 -4.87
N ASN A 193 -10.04 -22.23 -5.24
CA ASN A 193 -11.12 -22.98 -4.59
C ASN A 193 -10.61 -24.15 -3.73
N GLN A 194 -9.33 -24.14 -3.34
CA GLN A 194 -8.69 -25.23 -2.59
C GLN A 194 -9.27 -25.51 -1.18
N GLY A 195 -10.14 -24.64 -0.65
CA GLY A 195 -10.85 -24.87 0.62
C GLY A 195 -9.97 -24.86 1.88
N THR A 196 -8.67 -24.56 1.77
CA THR A 196 -7.74 -24.42 2.90
C THR A 196 -7.62 -22.97 3.34
N THR A 197 -7.43 -22.74 4.65
CA THR A 197 -7.15 -21.42 5.21
C THR A 197 -5.96 -21.49 6.17
N PRO A 198 -4.82 -20.83 5.87
CA PRO A 198 -4.55 -20.07 4.65
C PRO A 198 -4.50 -20.96 3.39
N ALA A 199 -4.63 -20.34 2.23
CA ALA A 199 -4.42 -21.00 0.95
C ALA A 199 -2.98 -21.50 0.83
N THR A 200 -2.78 -22.69 0.25
CA THR A 200 -1.47 -23.19 -0.14
C THR A 200 -1.02 -22.46 -1.39
N VAL A 201 0.13 -21.81 -1.29
CA VAL A 201 0.75 -21.01 -2.36
C VAL A 201 2.19 -21.42 -2.57
N PHE A 202 2.73 -21.14 -3.76
CA PHE A 202 4.04 -21.60 -4.18
C PHE A 202 4.88 -20.43 -4.68
N LYS A 203 6.10 -20.28 -4.19
CA LYS A 203 7.00 -19.20 -4.62
C LYS A 203 7.47 -19.44 -6.06
N LEU A 204 7.40 -18.42 -6.90
CA LEU A 204 7.89 -18.52 -8.28
C LEU A 204 9.42 -18.49 -8.32
N LEU A 205 9.99 -19.43 -9.06
CA LEU A 205 11.44 -19.53 -9.32
C LEU A 205 11.82 -19.04 -10.71
N SER A 206 10.98 -19.32 -11.72
CA SER A 206 11.17 -18.85 -13.09
C SER A 206 9.85 -18.84 -13.85
N ASN A 207 9.82 -18.10 -14.95
CA ASN A 207 8.71 -18.16 -15.89
C ASN A 207 9.21 -17.94 -17.32
N ASP A 208 8.52 -18.54 -18.27
CA ASP A 208 8.58 -18.14 -19.68
C ASP A 208 7.29 -17.40 -20.06
N ALA A 209 6.99 -17.31 -21.36
CA ALA A 209 5.78 -16.63 -21.83
C ALA A 209 4.46 -17.30 -21.43
N THR A 210 4.48 -18.62 -21.21
CA THR A 210 3.30 -19.47 -21.01
C THR A 210 3.43 -20.43 -19.82
N SER A 211 4.60 -20.53 -19.19
CA SER A 211 4.86 -21.48 -18.12
C SER A 211 5.46 -20.78 -16.91
N ILE A 212 5.07 -21.23 -15.72
CA ILE A 212 5.58 -20.80 -14.43
C ILE A 212 6.13 -22.04 -13.73
N THR A 213 7.38 -21.96 -13.26
CA THR A 213 8.01 -22.96 -12.41
C THR A 213 8.10 -22.44 -10.99
N VAL A 214 7.69 -23.26 -10.02
CA VAL A 214 7.61 -22.90 -8.60
C VAL A 214 8.55 -23.72 -7.74
N ASP A 215 8.79 -23.25 -6.52
CA ASP A 215 9.42 -24.03 -5.46
C ASP A 215 8.44 -25.09 -4.94
N ASN A 216 8.76 -26.36 -5.17
CA ASN A 216 8.00 -27.52 -4.71
C ASN A 216 8.68 -28.29 -3.56
N SER A 217 9.59 -27.65 -2.82
CA SER A 217 10.31 -28.29 -1.72
C SER A 217 9.42 -28.70 -0.53
N LEU A 218 8.28 -28.04 -0.36
CA LEU A 218 7.33 -28.30 0.75
C LEU A 218 6.06 -29.03 0.31
N ASN A 219 5.52 -28.72 -0.86
CA ASN A 219 4.29 -29.30 -1.42
C ASN A 219 4.43 -29.38 -2.95
N ASN A 220 3.60 -30.18 -3.64
CA ASN A 220 3.53 -30.16 -5.10
C ASN A 220 2.32 -29.40 -5.60
N LEU A 221 2.42 -28.76 -6.76
CA LEU A 221 1.29 -28.09 -7.41
C LEU A 221 0.11 -29.03 -7.63
N THR A 222 0.39 -30.27 -8.04
CA THR A 222 -0.62 -31.31 -8.29
C THR A 222 -1.36 -31.78 -7.04
N ASP A 223 -0.87 -31.45 -5.84
CA ASP A 223 -1.56 -31.76 -4.59
C ASP A 223 -2.64 -30.71 -4.26
N VAL A 224 -2.57 -29.52 -4.89
CA VAL A 224 -3.43 -28.35 -4.60
C VAL A 224 -4.32 -27.99 -5.78
N GLY A 225 -3.81 -28.11 -7.01
CA GLY A 225 -4.51 -27.74 -8.23
C GLY A 225 -4.57 -28.89 -9.24
N SER A 226 -5.49 -28.73 -10.19
CA SER A 226 -5.68 -29.58 -11.36
C SER A 226 -5.69 -28.73 -12.63
N ILE A 227 -5.51 -29.38 -13.79
CA ILE A 227 -5.65 -28.72 -15.10
C ILE A 227 -7.07 -28.14 -15.22
N GLY A 228 -7.15 -26.87 -15.62
CA GLY A 228 -8.40 -26.13 -15.77
C GLY A 228 -8.81 -25.34 -14.52
N ASP A 229 -8.17 -25.57 -13.37
CA ASP A 229 -8.44 -24.77 -12.17
C ASP A 229 -8.05 -23.31 -12.38
N THR A 230 -8.82 -22.42 -11.74
CA THR A 230 -8.52 -20.99 -11.74
C THR A 230 -7.36 -20.72 -10.78
N TYR A 231 -6.25 -20.24 -11.32
CA TYR A 231 -5.10 -19.78 -10.56
C TYR A 231 -5.12 -18.25 -10.40
N ILE A 232 -4.36 -17.76 -9.42
CA ILE A 232 -4.11 -16.32 -9.22
C ILE A 232 -2.70 -16.11 -8.65
N GLY A 233 -2.08 -14.97 -8.95
CA GLY A 233 -0.89 -14.54 -8.24
C GLY A 233 -1.21 -13.90 -6.89
N GLU A 234 -0.30 -14.03 -5.94
CA GLU A 234 -0.42 -13.48 -4.60
C GLU A 234 0.87 -12.80 -4.16
N HIS A 235 0.72 -11.59 -3.61
CA HIS A 235 1.75 -10.86 -2.89
C HIS A 235 1.59 -11.06 -1.40
N PHE A 236 2.70 -11.12 -0.68
CA PHE A 236 2.74 -11.16 0.77
C PHE A 236 3.67 -10.08 1.29
N PHE A 237 3.23 -9.35 2.31
CA PHE A 237 4.00 -8.33 3.02
C PHE A 237 3.81 -8.47 4.53
N ASP A 238 4.83 -8.17 5.31
CA ASP A 238 4.67 -7.98 6.75
C ASP A 238 3.99 -6.62 6.96
N ASN A 239 4.58 -5.54 6.44
CA ASN A 239 3.94 -4.23 6.39
C ASN A 239 3.84 -3.70 4.95
N LEU A 240 2.66 -3.20 4.58
CA LEU A 240 2.43 -2.49 3.32
C LEU A 240 2.08 -1.03 3.60
N SER A 241 2.89 -0.10 3.09
CA SER A 241 2.62 1.34 3.17
C SER A 241 2.50 1.94 1.77
N VAL A 242 1.34 2.51 1.46
CA VAL A 242 1.11 3.30 0.24
C VAL A 242 0.65 4.69 0.67
N ILE A 243 1.55 5.66 0.61
CA ILE A 243 1.40 6.93 1.32
C ILE A 243 1.71 8.15 0.45
N ASN A 244 1.28 9.32 0.93
CA ASN A 244 1.66 10.63 0.41
C ASN A 244 1.54 10.76 -1.13
N GLY A 245 0.38 10.45 -1.68
CA GLY A 245 0.08 10.58 -3.12
C GLY A 245 0.41 9.36 -3.97
N ALA A 246 1.00 8.31 -3.38
CA ALA A 246 1.29 7.06 -4.08
C ALA A 246 0.02 6.33 -4.52
N LYS A 247 0.06 5.72 -5.72
CA LYS A 247 -1.02 4.91 -6.28
C LYS A 247 -0.48 3.59 -6.81
N VAL A 248 -0.79 2.50 -6.12
CA VAL A 248 -0.32 1.15 -6.43
C VAL A 248 -1.43 0.34 -7.11
N GLU A 249 -1.07 -0.42 -8.15
CA GLU A 249 -1.97 -1.34 -8.82
C GLU A 249 -1.33 -2.72 -9.01
N THR A 250 -2.12 -3.77 -8.80
CA THR A 250 -1.77 -5.14 -9.22
C THR A 250 -3.03 -5.91 -9.63
N SER A 251 -2.87 -6.90 -10.51
CA SER A 251 -3.94 -7.86 -10.85
C SER A 251 -3.92 -9.10 -9.96
N ASP A 252 -3.02 -9.13 -8.99
CA ASP A 252 -2.84 -10.22 -8.03
C ASP A 252 -3.52 -9.89 -6.70
N ARG A 253 -3.64 -10.90 -5.83
CA ARG A 253 -4.06 -10.70 -4.43
C ARG A 253 -2.94 -10.05 -3.64
N VAL A 254 -3.30 -9.21 -2.67
CA VAL A 254 -2.34 -8.60 -1.76
C VAL A 254 -2.67 -9.00 -0.33
N ASN A 255 -1.75 -9.74 0.29
CA ASN A 255 -1.81 -10.20 1.66
C ASN A 255 -0.81 -9.42 2.52
N PHE A 256 -1.23 -8.93 3.70
CA PHE A 256 -0.35 -8.19 4.61
C PHE A 256 -0.65 -8.45 6.09
N ASN A 257 0.32 -8.25 6.99
CA ASN A 257 0.02 -8.19 8.43
C ASN A 257 -0.50 -6.80 8.83
N SER A 258 0.14 -5.74 8.32
CA SER A 258 -0.24 -4.33 8.56
C SER A 258 -0.36 -3.55 7.25
N LEU A 259 -1.29 -2.59 7.22
CA LEU A 259 -1.56 -1.74 6.07
C LEU A 259 -1.65 -0.26 6.48
N ASN A 260 -0.90 0.59 5.80
CA ASN A 260 -0.96 2.04 5.90
C ASN A 260 -1.29 2.65 4.52
N LEU A 261 -2.41 3.36 4.41
CA LEU A 261 -2.85 4.04 3.18
C LEU A 261 -2.95 5.56 3.34
N THR A 262 -2.20 6.17 4.27
CA THR A 262 -2.29 7.62 4.54
C THR A 262 -1.94 8.46 3.31
N GLY A 263 -2.96 9.00 2.65
CA GLY A 263 -2.81 9.82 1.45
C GLY A 263 -2.47 9.03 0.19
N GLY A 264 -2.50 7.69 0.22
CA GLY A 264 -2.25 6.83 -0.95
C GLY A 264 -3.43 5.94 -1.32
N GLU A 265 -3.32 5.25 -2.45
CA GLU A 265 -4.35 4.37 -3.01
C GLU A 265 -3.75 3.02 -3.42
N LEU A 266 -4.44 1.93 -3.07
CA LEU A 266 -4.08 0.56 -3.48
C LEU A 266 -5.27 -0.07 -4.23
N GLN A 267 -5.03 -0.49 -5.46
CA GLN A 267 -5.96 -1.29 -6.27
C GLN A 267 -5.37 -2.69 -6.49
N ALA A 268 -6.12 -3.72 -6.09
CA ALA A 268 -5.76 -5.12 -6.24
C ALA A 268 -7.00 -5.97 -6.50
N GLU A 269 -6.83 -7.18 -7.05
CA GLU A 269 -7.95 -8.09 -7.32
C GLU A 269 -8.71 -8.47 -6.04
N ASN A 270 -7.99 -8.67 -4.93
CA ASN A 270 -8.51 -8.69 -3.56
C ASN A 270 -7.42 -8.29 -2.54
N ILE A 271 -7.84 -7.76 -1.39
CA ILE A 271 -6.98 -7.21 -0.33
C ILE A 271 -7.27 -7.94 0.99
N TYR A 272 -6.29 -8.66 1.55
CA TYR A 272 -6.46 -9.51 2.73
C TYR A 272 -5.47 -9.20 3.85
N GLN A 273 -5.97 -9.14 5.09
CA GLN A 273 -5.11 -9.10 6.29
C GLN A 273 -4.83 -10.53 6.76
N ILE A 274 -3.56 -10.90 6.84
CA ILE A 274 -3.10 -12.23 7.30
C ILE A 274 -3.57 -12.47 8.74
N GLY A 275 -4.16 -13.64 8.98
CA GLY A 275 -4.66 -14.03 10.31
C GLY A 275 -6.08 -13.57 10.65
N LYS A 276 -6.81 -12.93 9.72
CA LYS A 276 -8.26 -12.66 9.86
C LYS A 276 -9.06 -13.38 8.78
N SER A 277 -10.14 -14.07 9.19
CA SER A 277 -11.15 -14.65 8.29
C SER A 277 -11.80 -13.56 7.44
N GLU A 278 -12.01 -13.85 6.16
CA GLU A 278 -12.45 -12.91 5.11
C GLU A 278 -13.76 -12.17 5.43
N THR A 279 -13.89 -10.97 4.87
CA THR A 279 -15.19 -10.49 4.36
C THR A 279 -14.96 -10.08 2.91
N SER A 280 -15.51 -10.85 1.98
CA SER A 280 -15.54 -10.46 0.56
C SER A 280 -16.21 -9.09 0.42
N PRO A 281 -15.83 -8.24 -0.55
CA PRO A 281 -16.60 -7.06 -0.92
C PRO A 281 -18.08 -7.38 -1.20
N ILE A 282 -18.37 -8.58 -1.72
CA ILE A 282 -19.74 -9.09 -1.91
C ILE A 282 -20.40 -9.37 -0.57
N ASP A 283 -19.69 -9.97 0.39
CA ASP A 283 -20.22 -10.23 1.73
C ASP A 283 -20.48 -8.93 2.51
N LYS A 284 -19.67 -7.89 2.29
CA LYS A 284 -19.97 -6.55 2.82
C LYS A 284 -21.26 -5.98 2.23
N LEU A 285 -21.49 -6.20 0.94
CA LEU A 285 -22.73 -5.77 0.27
C LEU A 285 -23.95 -6.55 0.76
N VAL A 286 -23.83 -7.88 0.90
CA VAL A 286 -24.89 -8.77 1.40
C VAL A 286 -25.20 -8.45 2.86
N LYS A 287 -24.18 -8.29 3.71
CA LYS A 287 -24.35 -7.95 5.13
C LYS A 287 -24.94 -6.55 5.31
N HIS A 288 -24.55 -5.58 4.47
CA HIS A 288 -25.15 -4.25 4.49
C HIS A 288 -26.62 -4.27 4.03
N GLN A 289 -26.96 -5.08 3.02
CA GLN A 289 -28.34 -5.28 2.57
C GLN A 289 -29.20 -6.03 3.60
N GLU A 290 -28.64 -7.02 4.30
CA GLU A 290 -29.29 -7.73 5.39
C GLU A 290 -29.54 -6.82 6.60
N ASP A 291 -28.56 -6.01 6.99
CA ASP A 291 -28.67 -5.03 8.07
C ASP A 291 -29.69 -3.94 7.72
N ASP A 292 -29.72 -3.47 6.48
CA ASP A 292 -30.73 -2.51 6.01
C ASP A 292 -32.13 -3.13 5.97
N THR A 293 -32.23 -4.41 5.57
CA THR A 293 -33.50 -5.15 5.59
C THR A 293 -34.02 -5.32 7.02
N GLN A 294 -33.13 -5.63 7.98
CA GLN A 294 -33.47 -5.73 9.40
C GLN A 294 -33.82 -4.35 10.00
N ARG A 295 -33.09 -3.29 9.64
CA ARG A 295 -33.41 -1.90 10.02
C ARG A 295 -34.79 -1.49 9.52
N VAL A 296 -35.15 -1.83 8.28
CA VAL A 296 -36.48 -1.53 7.71
C VAL A 296 -37.58 -2.34 8.40
N LYS A 297 -37.35 -3.63 8.70
CA LYS A 297 -38.29 -4.46 9.47
C LYS A 297 -38.52 -3.91 10.88
N ASN A 298 -37.46 -3.53 11.58
CA ASN A 298 -37.54 -2.94 12.92
C ASN A 298 -38.24 -1.57 12.89
N ARG A 299 -37.98 -0.74 11.87
CA ARG A 299 -38.65 0.57 11.70
C ARG A 299 -40.15 0.41 11.45
N ARG A 300 -40.56 -0.57 10.63
CA ARG A 300 -41.98 -0.90 10.38
C ARG A 300 -42.70 -1.42 11.63
N ARG A 301 -42.00 -2.19 12.47
CA ARG A 301 -42.54 -2.68 13.74
C ARG A 301 -42.82 -1.52 14.71
N ILE A 302 -41.91 -0.56 14.83
CA ILE A 302 -42.06 0.64 15.68
C ILE A 302 -43.24 1.50 15.22
N THR A 303 -43.44 1.70 13.91
CA THR A 303 -44.59 2.45 13.40
C THR A 303 -45.94 1.75 13.63
N ASN A 304 -45.98 0.42 13.54
CA ASN A 304 -47.22 -0.33 13.77
C ASN A 304 -47.58 -0.45 15.26
N GLU A 305 -46.59 -0.51 16.16
CA GLU A 305 -46.84 -0.43 17.61
C GLU A 305 -47.22 1.00 18.04
N GLY A 306 -46.67 2.04 17.41
CA GLY A 306 -47.04 3.44 17.67
C GLY A 306 -48.42 3.85 17.14
N LEU A 307 -48.92 3.21 16.08
CA LEU A 307 -50.26 3.48 15.52
C LEU A 307 -51.40 2.76 16.26
N LYS A 308 -51.10 1.73 17.08
CA LYS A 308 -52.11 1.07 17.93
C LYS A 308 -52.45 1.86 19.20
N THR A 309 -51.69 2.90 19.51
CA THR A 309 -51.92 3.74 20.69
C THR A 309 -51.95 5.23 20.30
N LYS A 310 -53.07 5.69 19.72
CA LYS A 310 -53.58 7.07 19.87
C LYS A 310 -54.88 7.26 19.09
N GLY A 311 -55.98 6.90 19.74
CA GLY A 311 -57.14 7.78 19.73
C GLY A 311 -56.82 9.02 20.58
N ASP A 312 -57.30 10.17 20.13
CA ASP A 312 -57.35 11.46 20.81
C ASP A 312 -56.10 12.37 20.94
N ARG A 313 -56.13 13.39 20.06
CA ARG A 313 -56.04 14.85 20.31
C ARG A 313 -54.78 15.48 20.96
N ARG A 314 -54.32 16.52 20.24
CA ARG A 314 -53.64 17.78 20.63
C ARG A 314 -52.09 17.81 20.73
N ASN A 315 -51.56 18.63 19.83
CA ASN A 315 -50.31 19.40 19.80
C ASN A 315 -49.41 19.35 21.05
N THR A 316 -48.21 18.77 20.92
CA THR A 316 -46.96 19.18 21.62
C THR A 316 -45.78 18.45 20.99
N LYS A 317 -44.69 19.17 20.68
CA LYS A 317 -43.41 18.60 20.24
C LYS A 317 -42.87 17.66 21.33
N SER A 318 -43.02 16.35 21.17
CA SER A 318 -42.42 15.37 22.07
C SER A 318 -41.04 14.97 21.53
N LYS A 319 -39.96 15.44 22.16
CA LYS A 319 -38.63 14.82 22.02
C LYS A 319 -38.75 13.37 22.53
N VAL A 320 -38.54 12.40 21.65
CA VAL A 320 -38.51 10.98 22.02
C VAL A 320 -37.29 10.76 22.92
N LYS A 321 -37.53 10.44 24.19
CA LYS A 321 -36.48 10.08 25.15
C LYS A 321 -36.32 8.56 25.06
N LEU A 322 -35.17 8.10 24.54
CA LEU A 322 -34.85 6.67 24.42
C LEU A 322 -34.88 6.00 25.79
N LYS A 323 -35.42 4.78 25.86
CA LYS A 323 -35.45 3.97 27.09
C LYS A 323 -34.03 3.50 27.44
N LYS A 324 -33.78 3.24 28.73
CA LYS A 324 -32.46 2.84 29.26
C LYS A 324 -31.87 1.60 28.56
N GLU A 325 -32.73 0.71 28.08
CA GLU A 325 -32.39 -0.49 27.32
C GLU A 325 -31.90 -0.18 25.89
N GLU A 326 -32.47 0.85 25.24
CA GLU A 326 -32.05 1.30 23.90
C GLU A 326 -30.67 2.00 23.95
N LEU A 327 -30.39 2.74 25.03
CA LEU A 327 -29.06 3.32 25.28
C LEU A 327 -27.99 2.25 25.55
N GLN A 328 -28.36 1.12 26.17
CA GLN A 328 -27.44 0.00 26.39
C GLN A 328 -27.11 -0.73 25.09
N ILE A 329 -28.07 -0.90 24.18
CA ILE A 329 -27.84 -1.50 22.86
C ILE A 329 -26.93 -0.61 22.00
N ILE A 330 -27.21 0.70 21.95
CA ILE A 330 -26.38 1.67 21.21
C ILE A 330 -24.96 1.73 21.81
N SER A 331 -24.81 1.71 23.14
CA SER A 331 -23.50 1.68 23.79
C SER A 331 -22.72 0.39 23.49
N LYS A 332 -23.42 -0.75 23.39
CA LYS A 332 -22.82 -2.05 23.05
C LYS A 332 -22.39 -2.11 21.57
N GLU A 333 -23.18 -1.55 20.66
CA GLU A 333 -22.85 -1.41 19.23
C GLU A 333 -21.71 -0.41 18.99
N PHE A 334 -21.68 0.71 19.73
CA PHE A 334 -20.61 1.70 19.63
C PHE A 334 -19.26 1.18 20.16
N ASN A 335 -19.29 0.36 21.22
CA ASN A 335 -18.07 -0.26 21.76
C ASN A 335 -17.56 -1.45 20.93
N THR A 336 -18.42 -2.13 20.17
CA THR A 336 -17.98 -3.22 19.25
C THR A 336 -17.34 -2.69 17.96
N HIS A 337 -17.56 -1.41 17.63
CA HIS A 337 -16.96 -0.73 16.47
C HIS A 337 -15.85 0.27 16.83
N LYS A 338 -15.40 0.28 18.10
CA LYS A 338 -14.17 1.00 18.46
C LYS A 338 -12.98 0.25 17.88
N VAL A 339 -12.24 0.92 17.01
CA VAL A 339 -10.83 0.59 16.76
C VAL A 339 -10.07 1.00 18.01
N ASP A 340 -9.50 0.05 18.73
CA ASP A 340 -8.58 0.36 19.83
C ASP A 340 -7.33 1.03 19.24
N PHE A 341 -7.26 2.35 19.35
CA PHE A 341 -5.98 3.05 19.26
C PHE A 341 -5.26 2.84 20.59
N SER A 342 -4.50 1.75 20.67
CA SER A 342 -3.50 1.56 21.72
C SER A 342 -2.32 2.50 21.42
N ILE A 343 -2.41 3.75 21.86
CA ILE A 343 -1.20 4.58 22.02
C ILE A 343 -0.50 4.06 23.27
N PRO A 344 0.77 3.62 23.21
CA PRO A 344 1.51 3.22 24.41
C PRO A 344 1.55 4.39 25.39
N GLU A 345 1.11 4.14 26.62
CA GLU A 345 1.11 5.10 27.70
C GLU A 345 2.57 5.46 28.04
N GLN A 346 3.08 6.57 27.48
CA GLN A 346 4.32 7.16 27.97
C GLN A 346 4.05 7.63 29.40
N GLN A 347 4.74 7.01 30.37
CA GLN A 347 4.78 7.48 31.75
C GLN A 347 5.36 8.91 31.76
N HIS A 348 4.49 9.90 31.79
CA HIS A 348 4.86 11.26 32.14
C HIS A 348 4.05 11.71 33.36
N ASP A 349 4.80 12.12 34.38
CA ASP A 349 4.36 12.49 35.70
C ASP A 349 3.34 13.64 35.65
N LYS A 350 2.22 13.49 36.36
CA LYS A 350 1.02 14.34 36.25
C LYS A 350 1.24 15.76 36.80
N GLU A 351 2.36 16.03 37.46
CA GLU A 351 2.70 17.36 37.99
C GLU A 351 3.27 18.31 36.92
N THR A 352 3.96 17.81 35.88
CA THR A 352 4.59 18.69 34.87
C THR A 352 3.59 19.27 33.85
N ILE A 353 2.41 18.65 33.71
CA ILE A 353 1.38 19.08 32.74
C ILE A 353 0.55 20.27 33.25
N LYS A 354 0.45 20.46 34.57
CA LYS A 354 -0.30 21.60 35.13
C LYS A 354 0.43 22.94 34.99
N GLU A 355 1.75 22.96 34.99
CA GLU A 355 2.51 24.21 34.81
C GLU A 355 2.50 24.69 33.34
N LYS A 356 2.65 23.80 32.35
CA LYS A 356 2.70 24.22 30.92
C LYS A 356 1.36 24.62 30.30
N THR A 357 0.23 24.32 30.97
CA THR A 357 -1.11 24.68 30.46
C THR A 357 -1.57 26.05 30.96
N SER A 358 -0.93 26.60 32.00
CA SER A 358 -1.22 27.95 32.53
C SER A 358 -0.55 29.05 31.69
N ASP A 359 0.64 28.78 31.14
CA ASP A 359 1.43 29.80 30.42
C ASP A 359 0.87 30.10 29.01
N ASN A 360 0.25 29.11 28.35
CA ASN A 360 -0.33 29.29 27.01
C ASN A 360 -1.68 30.03 26.98
N TYR A 361 -2.32 30.26 28.14
CA TYR A 361 -3.58 31.01 28.23
C TYR A 361 -3.41 32.50 28.58
N GLN A 362 -2.18 32.96 28.86
CA GLN A 362 -1.86 34.38 29.07
C GLN A 362 -1.40 35.09 27.78
N GLU A 363 -0.88 34.34 26.79
CA GLU A 363 -0.32 34.95 25.56
C GLU A 363 -1.37 35.25 24.47
N THR A 364 -2.58 34.68 24.55
CA THR A 364 -3.68 34.93 23.60
C THR A 364 -4.73 35.95 24.08
N ALA A 365 -4.60 36.47 25.31
CA ALA A 365 -5.46 37.54 25.84
C ALA A 365 -4.83 38.95 25.75
N GLY A 366 -3.57 39.07 25.31
CA GLY A 366 -2.83 40.34 25.24
C GLY A 366 -2.91 41.11 23.91
N VAL A 367 -3.57 40.57 22.87
CA VAL A 367 -3.51 41.14 21.50
C VAL A 367 -4.80 41.89 21.08
N ILE A 368 -5.75 42.12 21.99
CA ILE A 368 -7.04 42.80 21.68
C ILE A 368 -7.12 44.25 22.19
N ASN A 369 -6.09 44.81 22.84
CA ASN A 369 -6.15 46.18 23.40
C ASN A 369 -5.10 47.16 22.86
N VAL A 370 -4.82 47.17 21.55
CA VAL A 370 -4.06 48.28 20.93
C VAL A 370 -4.64 48.64 19.56
N ALA A 371 -5.85 49.19 19.55
CA ALA A 371 -6.41 49.84 18.35
C ALA A 371 -7.37 50.99 18.71
N GLU A 372 -7.08 51.77 19.75
CA GLU A 372 -7.65 53.10 19.95
C GLU A 372 -6.63 53.97 20.70
N ASP A 373 -5.64 54.52 19.97
CA ASP A 373 -5.20 55.89 20.25
C ASP A 373 -4.35 56.44 19.09
N VAL A 374 -4.34 57.77 18.99
CA VAL A 374 -3.58 58.66 18.10
C VAL A 374 -4.26 59.05 16.78
N SER A 375 -5.20 60.00 16.94
CA SER A 375 -5.38 61.12 16.02
C SER A 375 -4.10 61.94 15.83
N GLY A 376 -3.77 62.26 14.59
CA GLY A 376 -2.74 63.23 14.20
C GLY A 376 -2.86 63.56 12.72
#